data_AF-A0A399IGA5-F1
#
_entry.id   AF-A0A399IGA5-F1
#
_cell.length_a   1.000
_cell.length_b   1.000
_cell.length_c   1.000
_cell.angle_alpha   90.00
_cell.angle_beta   90.00
_cell.angle_gamma   90.00
#
_symmetry.space_group_name_H-M   'P 1'
#
loop_
_entity.id
_entity.type
_entity.pdbx_description
1 polymer ?
#
loop_
_entity_poly.entity_id
_entity_poly.type
_entity_poly.pdbx_seq_one_letter_code
_entity_poly.pdbx_strand_id
1 'polypeptide(L)'
;MMQKWWFKLFIWFTSTATFFLGSSILISYFNPEPSMGDIMKFMSGMMDAMDNSTMGLSMTIEHDSIMKKIIGIASNITIPLIIISALSGLMIRIRRKSNDK
;
A
#
# COMPACT_ATOMS: atom_id res chain seq x y z
N MET A 1 6.22 18.65 -21.63
CA MET A 1 5.50 17.54 -20.95
C MET A 1 5.45 17.81 -19.47
N MET A 2 4.30 18.25 -18.94
CA MET A 2 4.16 18.59 -17.53
C MET A 2 3.79 17.32 -16.75
N GLN A 3 4.79 16.66 -16.15
CA GLN A 3 4.59 15.49 -15.29
C GLN A 3 3.68 15.86 -14.11
N LYS A 4 2.63 15.08 -13.88
CA LYS A 4 1.69 15.27 -12.75
C LYS A 4 2.47 15.24 -11.42
N TRP A 5 2.13 16.13 -10.49
CA TRP A 5 2.84 16.28 -9.21
C TRP A 5 2.94 14.96 -8.41
N TRP A 6 1.87 14.17 -8.38
CA TRP A 6 1.85 12.83 -7.78
C TRP A 6 2.88 11.86 -8.37
N PHE A 7 3.14 11.95 -9.67
CA PHE A 7 4.14 11.12 -10.33
C PHE A 7 5.57 11.52 -9.92
N LYS A 8 5.81 12.83 -9.72
CA LYS A 8 7.09 13.32 -9.20
C LYS A 8 7.34 12.85 -7.76
N LEU A 9 6.31 12.87 -6.92
CA LEU A 9 6.39 12.32 -5.55
C LEU A 9 6.70 10.83 -5.56
N PHE A 10 6.03 10.07 -6.43
CA PHE A 10 6.29 8.63 -6.57
C PHE A 10 7.75 8.36 -6.97
N ILE A 11 8.27 9.05 -7.99
CA ILE A 11 9.66 8.90 -8.41
C ILE A 11 10.62 9.29 -7.28
N TRP A 12 10.36 10.40 -6.59
CA TRP A 12 11.19 10.85 -5.48
C TRP A 12 11.23 9.81 -4.35
N PHE A 13 10.08 9.25 -3.98
CA PHE A 13 9.99 8.21 -2.96
C PHE A 13 10.75 6.94 -3.38
N THR A 14 10.50 6.43 -4.59
CA THR A 14 11.15 5.21 -5.08
C THR A 14 12.66 5.39 -5.19
N SER A 15 13.13 6.49 -5.78
CA SER A 15 14.57 6.77 -5.92
C SER A 15 15.28 6.87 -4.57
N THR A 16 14.66 7.55 -3.60
CA THR A 16 15.19 7.66 -2.24
C THR A 16 15.25 6.31 -1.54
N ALA A 17 14.18 5.51 -1.63
CA ALA A 17 14.15 4.16 -1.05
C ALA A 17 15.23 3.25 -1.66
N THR A 18 15.40 3.28 -2.98
CA THR A 18 16.44 2.50 -3.66
C THR A 18 17.84 2.97 -3.26
N PHE A 19 18.07 4.28 -3.10
CA PHE A 19 19.34 4.81 -2.64
C PHE A 19 19.71 4.33 -1.24
N PHE A 20 18.75 4.35 -0.30
CA PHE A 20 18.97 3.84 1.05
C PHE A 20 19.19 2.33 1.10
N LEU A 21 18.50 1.57 0.25
CA LEU A 21 18.69 0.13 0.11
C LEU A 21 20.10 -0.19 -0.44
N GLY A 22 20.53 0.49 -1.49
CA GLY A 22 21.90 0.34 -2.00
C GLY A 22 22.96 0.73 -0.97
N SER A 23 22.72 1.81 -0.23
CA SER A 23 23.62 2.28 0.84
C SER A 23 23.70 1.29 2.00
N SER A 24 22.58 0.67 2.41
CA SER A 24 22.57 -0.32 3.49
C SER A 24 23.33 -1.60 3.11
N ILE A 25 23.24 -2.03 1.84
CA ILE A 25 24.03 -3.15 1.33
C ILE A 25 25.52 -2.82 1.37
N LEU A 26 25.91 -1.62 0.90
CA LEU A 26 27.31 -1.17 0.94
C LEU A 26 27.85 -1.15 2.36
N ILE A 27 27.10 -0.58 3.31
CA ILE A 27 27.48 -0.54 4.73
C ILE A 27 27.57 -1.96 5.31
N SER A 28 26.65 -2.85 4.93
CA SER A 28 26.64 -4.26 5.37
C SER A 28 27.88 -5.02 4.91
N TYR A 29 28.47 -4.68 3.75
CA TYR A 29 29.67 -5.35 3.25
C TYR A 29 30.92 -5.05 4.09
N PHE A 30 30.95 -3.91 4.78
CA PHE A 30 32.07 -3.49 5.62
C PHE A 30 31.90 -3.85 7.11
N ASN A 31 30.74 -4.41 7.50
CA ASN A 31 30.47 -4.80 8.88
C ASN A 31 30.78 -6.29 9.11
N PRO A 32 31.25 -6.65 10.32
CA PRO A 32 31.45 -8.05 10.69
C PRO A 32 30.12 -8.81 10.64
N GLU A 33 30.19 -10.12 10.41
CA GLU A 33 29.02 -10.98 10.39
C GLU A 33 28.20 -10.83 11.68
N PRO A 34 26.86 -10.72 11.58
CA PRO A 34 26.01 -10.53 12.73
C PRO A 34 26.05 -11.77 13.63
N SER A 35 25.98 -11.56 14.94
CA SER A 35 25.88 -12.68 15.88
C SER A 35 24.54 -13.39 15.73
N MET A 36 24.45 -14.65 16.16
CA MET A 36 23.19 -15.39 16.20
C MET A 36 22.09 -14.64 16.99
N GLY A 37 22.47 -13.89 18.03
CA GLY A 37 21.53 -13.08 18.79
C GLY A 37 20.95 -11.91 17.98
N ASP A 38 21.77 -11.28 17.13
CA ASP A 38 21.33 -10.17 16.27
C ASP A 38 20.44 -10.68 15.13
N ILE A 39 20.75 -11.85 14.57
CA ILE A 39 19.91 -12.51 13.57
C ILE A 39 18.55 -12.86 14.16
N MET A 40 18.50 -13.46 15.35
CA MET A 40 17.23 -13.79 16.01
C MET A 40 16.39 -12.54 16.33
N LYS A 41 17.02 -11.45 16.79
CA LYS A 41 16.32 -10.17 17.01
C LYS A 41 15.77 -9.60 15.71
N PHE A 42 16.54 -9.64 14.63
CA PHE A 42 16.09 -9.18 13.32
C PHE A 42 14.90 -10.02 12.81
N MET A 43 15.00 -11.35 12.91
CA MET A 43 13.92 -12.26 12.51
C MET A 43 12.66 -12.05 13.34
N SER A 44 12.79 -11.85 14.66
CA SER A 44 11.64 -11.52 15.54
C SER A 44 10.96 -10.23 15.09
N GLY A 45 11.73 -9.17 14.83
CA GLY A 45 11.16 -7.90 14.35
C GLY A 45 10.50 -8.01 12.99
N MET A 46 11.04 -8.85 12.10
CA MET A 46 10.43 -9.12 10.79
C MET A 46 9.11 -9.89 10.93
N MET A 47 9.03 -10.84 11.86
CA MET A 47 7.79 -11.55 12.20
C MET A 47 6.74 -10.59 12.77
N ASP A 48 7.11 -9.75 13.74
CA ASP A 48 6.20 -8.76 14.33
C ASP A 48 5.67 -7.78 13.28
N ALA A 49 6.53 -7.36 12.34
CA ALA A 49 6.12 -6.50 11.22
C ALA A 49 5.21 -7.25 10.24
N MET A 50 5.43 -8.55 10.03
CA MET A 50 4.59 -9.39 9.17
C MET A 50 3.20 -9.57 9.76
N ASP A 51 3.08 -9.79 11.07
CA ASP A 51 1.80 -9.91 11.77
C ASP A 51 0.96 -8.64 11.67
N ASN A 52 1.61 -7.46 11.70
CA ASN A 52 0.94 -6.17 11.55
C ASN A 52 0.78 -5.71 10.08
N SER A 53 1.28 -6.48 9.12
CA SER A 53 1.16 -6.16 7.70
C SER A 53 -0.23 -6.50 7.15
N THR A 54 -0.53 -6.03 5.94
CA THR A 54 -1.75 -6.44 5.23
C THR A 54 -1.84 -7.96 5.05
N MET A 55 -0.69 -8.65 5.00
CA MET A 55 -0.64 -10.11 4.92
C MET A 55 -1.00 -10.76 6.26
N GLY A 56 -0.43 -10.29 7.38
CA GLY A 56 -0.79 -10.78 8.72
C GLY A 56 -2.26 -10.53 9.04
N LEU A 57 -2.75 -9.32 8.75
CA LEU A 57 -4.17 -9.00 8.86
C LEU A 57 -5.05 -9.93 8.01
N SER A 58 -4.64 -10.25 6.77
CA SER A 58 -5.39 -11.17 5.92
C SER A 58 -5.44 -12.60 6.45
N MET A 59 -4.35 -13.08 7.06
CA MET A 59 -4.30 -14.41 7.70
C MET A 59 -5.20 -14.46 8.93
N THR A 60 -5.18 -13.43 9.79
CA THR A 60 -6.07 -13.36 10.95
C THR A 60 -7.55 -13.29 10.53
N ILE A 61 -7.86 -12.51 9.49
CA ILE A 61 -9.21 -12.38 8.93
C ILE A 61 -9.70 -13.69 8.30
N GLU A 62 -8.80 -14.51 7.74
CA GLU A 62 -9.16 -15.80 7.14
C GLU A 62 -9.69 -16.80 8.19
N HIS A 63 -9.18 -16.72 9.42
CA HIS A 63 -9.60 -17.56 10.54
C HIS A 63 -10.85 -17.04 11.26
N ASP A 64 -11.22 -15.76 11.08
CA ASP A 64 -12.43 -15.18 11.67
C ASP A 64 -13.60 -15.17 10.67
N SER A 65 -14.51 -16.13 10.84
CA SER A 65 -15.71 -16.28 10.01
C SER A 65 -16.66 -15.07 10.02
N ILE A 66 -16.68 -14.29 11.09
CA ILE A 66 -17.53 -13.10 11.21
C ILE A 66 -16.91 -11.95 10.41
N MET A 67 -15.61 -11.70 10.59
CA MET A 67 -14.92 -10.66 9.82
C MET A 67 -14.92 -10.94 8.33
N LYS A 68 -14.70 -12.20 7.93
CA LYS A 68 -14.78 -12.61 6.52
C LYS A 68 -16.15 -12.30 5.91
N LYS A 69 -17.24 -12.50 6.66
CA LYS A 69 -18.60 -12.18 6.20
C LYS A 69 -18.84 -10.67 6.08
N ILE A 70 -18.36 -9.88 7.04
CA ILE A 70 -18.47 -8.41 7.02
C ILE A 70 -17.69 -7.85 5.82
N ILE A 71 -16.45 -8.30 5.60
CA ILE A 71 -15.61 -7.87 4.47
C ILE A 71 -16.23 -8.29 3.13
N GLY A 72 -16.81 -9.50 3.05
CA GLY A 72 -17.52 -9.95 1.86
C GLY A 72 -18.71 -9.06 1.51
N ILE A 73 -19.51 -8.66 2.49
CA ILE A 73 -20.63 -7.72 2.29
C ILE A 73 -20.11 -6.33 1.89
N ALA A 74 -19.12 -5.81 2.62
CA ALA A 74 -18.54 -4.50 2.36
C ALA A 74 -17.94 -4.40 0.96
N SER A 75 -17.16 -5.40 0.53
CA SER A 75 -16.54 -5.44 -0.81
C SER A 75 -17.59 -5.50 -1.92
N ASN A 76 -18.63 -6.32 -1.75
CA ASN A 76 -19.74 -6.43 -2.72
C ASN A 76 -20.51 -5.13 -2.91
N ILE A 77 -20.62 -4.28 -1.88
CA ILE A 77 -21.32 -2.98 -1.96
C ILE A 77 -20.36 -1.89 -2.46
N THR A 78 -19.08 -1.95 -2.10
CA THR A 78 -18.09 -0.91 -2.39
C THR A 78 -17.87 -0.75 -3.89
N ILE A 79 -17.72 -1.85 -4.64
CA ILE A 79 -17.43 -1.77 -6.09
C ILE A 79 -18.57 -1.08 -6.86
N PRO A 80 -19.85 -1.49 -6.71
CA PRO A 80 -20.97 -0.77 -7.32
C PRO A 80 -21.03 0.70 -6.92
N LEU A 81 -20.74 1.02 -5.66
CA LEU A 81 -20.82 2.38 -5.13
C LEU A 81 -19.73 3.29 -5.74
N ILE A 82 -18.52 2.77 -5.95
CA ILE A 82 -17.45 3.46 -6.69
C ILE A 82 -17.89 3.75 -8.14
N ILE A 83 -18.50 2.77 -8.81
CA ILE A 83 -18.98 2.92 -10.19
C ILE A 83 -20.06 4.00 -10.27
N ILE A 84 -21.06 3.95 -9.39
CA ILE A 84 -22.14 4.95 -9.33
C ILE A 84 -21.58 6.35 -9.05
N SER A 85 -20.63 6.47 -8.12
CA SER A 85 -19.97 7.73 -7.78
C SER A 85 -19.21 8.30 -8.98
N ALA A 86 -18.42 7.48 -9.67
CA ALA A 86 -17.69 7.88 -10.86
C ALA A 86 -18.63 8.34 -11.99
N LEU A 87 -19.69 7.56 -12.27
CA LEU A 87 -20.68 7.91 -13.29
C LEU A 87 -21.43 9.21 -12.95
N SER A 88 -21.82 9.39 -11.69
CA SER A 88 -22.49 10.60 -11.22
C SER A 88 -21.59 11.84 -11.38
N GLY A 89 -20.32 11.74 -10.99
CA GLY A 89 -19.34 12.81 -11.19
C GLY A 89 -19.13 13.16 -12.66
N LEU A 90 -19.08 12.15 -13.53
CA LEU A 90 -18.93 12.32 -14.98
C LEU A 90 -20.18 12.97 -15.60
N MET A 91 -21.38 12.56 -15.17
CA MET A 91 -22.65 13.12 -15.61
C MET A 91 -22.80 14.60 -15.21
N ILE A 92 -22.44 14.96 -13.97
CA ILE A 92 -22.43 16.35 -13.50
C ILE A 92 -21.47 17.20 -14.35
N ARG A 93 -20.28 16.66 -14.65
CA ARG A 93 -19.28 17.35 -15.47
C ARG A 93 -19.78 17.60 -16.90
N ILE A 94 -20.44 16.63 -17.52
CA ILE A 94 -21.02 16.78 -18.86
C ILE A 94 -22.15 17.82 -18.85
N ARG A 95 -23.05 17.76 -17.86
CA ARG A 95 -24.15 18.73 -17.74
C ARG A 95 -23.67 20.17 -17.55
N ARG A 96 -22.65 20.40 -16.73
CA ARG A 96 -22.06 21.75 -16.57
C ARG A 96 -21.47 22.27 -17.88
N LYS A 97 -20.72 21.45 -18.60
CA LYS A 97 -20.14 21.82 -19.91
C LYS A 97 -21.20 22.13 -20.97
N SER A 98 -22.40 21.58 -20.85
CA SER A 98 -23.53 21.84 -21.76
C SER A 98 -24.33 23.10 -21.41
N ASN A 99 -24.34 23.53 -20.14
CA ASN A 99 -25.06 24.74 -19.70
C ASN A 99 -24.21 26.03 -19.82
N ASP A 100 -22.89 25.90 -19.95
CA ASP A 100 -21.96 27.01 -20.21
C ASP A 100 -21.80 27.34 -21.72
N LYS A 101 -22.65 26.77 -22.60
CA LYS A 101 -22.73 27.10 -24.03
C LYS A 101 -24.07 27.76 -24.32
#